data_AF-A0A920BCG6-F1
#
_entry.id   AF-A0A920BCG6-F1
#
_cell.length_a   1.000
_cell.length_b   1.000
_cell.length_c   1.000
_cell.angle_alpha   90.00
_cell.angle_beta   90.00
_cell.angle_gamma   90.00
#
_symmetry.space_group_name_H-M   'P 1'
#
loop_
_entity.id
_entity.type
_entity.pdbx_description
1 polymer ?
#
loop_
_entity_poly.entity_id
_entity_poly.type
_entity_poly.pdbx_seq_one_letter_code
_entity_poly.pdbx_strand_id
1 'polypeptide(L)'
;MHLVHFQEKLKSFMTTQLDPEIRTISYNNYQIPSMLEYHLKPLKPSLSINGPDYHPVIFEYWYHDIELTGQDLYILQKNSNELQRISENCKDYSLLKKFLTMRNNSIISEFYLYSCKQFSGKIRKLPTLLF
;
A
#
# COMPACT_ATOMS: atom_id res chain seq x y z
N MET A 1 -10.12 14.02 15.95
CA MET A 1 -11.05 14.39 14.87
C MET A 1 -10.41 14.46 13.46
N HIS A 2 -9.08 14.52 13.29
CA HIS A 2 -8.46 14.76 11.96
C HIS A 2 -8.22 13.51 11.09
N LEU A 3 -8.07 12.31 11.68
CA LEU A 3 -7.89 11.06 10.94
C LEU A 3 -9.12 10.68 10.09
N VAL A 4 -10.31 11.06 10.55
CA VAL A 4 -11.59 10.76 9.89
C VAL A 4 -11.65 11.33 8.48
N HIS A 5 -11.14 12.56 8.29
CA HIS A 5 -11.24 13.24 6.99
C HIS A 5 -10.31 12.65 5.93
N PHE A 6 -9.15 12.12 6.33
CA PHE A 6 -8.28 11.35 5.44
C PHE A 6 -8.93 10.03 5.03
N GLN A 7 -9.47 9.30 6.01
CA GLN A 7 -10.12 8.00 5.78
C GLN A 7 -11.31 8.10 4.85
N GLU A 8 -12.17 9.10 5.00
CA GLU A 8 -13.33 9.31 4.13
C GLU A 8 -12.93 9.67 2.69
N LYS A 9 -11.92 10.54 2.52
CA LYS A 9 -11.41 10.89 1.19
C LYS A 9 -10.76 9.70 0.50
N LEU A 10 -9.96 8.94 1.24
CA LEU A 10 -9.35 7.72 0.73
C LEU A 10 -10.41 6.70 0.35
N LYS A 11 -11.39 6.45 1.23
CA LYS A 11 -12.53 5.57 0.98
C LYS A 11 -13.25 5.94 -0.30
N SER A 12 -13.71 7.19 -0.38
CA SER A 12 -14.46 7.70 -1.54
C SER A 12 -13.66 7.53 -2.83
N PHE A 13 -12.37 7.88 -2.83
CA PHE A 13 -11.52 7.74 -4.01
C PHE A 13 -11.34 6.27 -4.42
N MET A 14 -11.00 5.40 -3.46
CA MET A 14 -10.76 3.97 -3.72
C MET A 14 -12.03 3.27 -4.22
N THR A 15 -13.21 3.64 -3.73
CA THR A 15 -14.47 2.99 -4.14
C THR A 15 -15.05 3.52 -5.45
N THR A 16 -14.66 4.73 -5.89
CA THR A 16 -15.29 5.38 -7.06
C THR A 16 -14.37 5.54 -8.26
N GLN A 17 -13.05 5.56 -8.06
CA GLN A 17 -12.07 5.86 -9.10
C GLN A 17 -11.10 4.72 -9.38
N LEU A 18 -11.06 3.70 -8.53
CA LEU A 18 -10.13 2.59 -8.66
C LEU A 18 -10.85 1.28 -8.97
N ASP A 19 -10.13 0.38 -9.63
CA ASP A 19 -10.59 -0.98 -9.88
C ASP A 19 -10.51 -1.79 -8.57
N PRO A 20 -11.63 -2.30 -8.05
CA PRO A 20 -11.65 -3.03 -6.78
C PRO A 20 -10.98 -4.41 -6.84
N GLU A 21 -10.72 -4.96 -8.03
CA GLU A 21 -9.96 -6.20 -8.21
C GLU A 21 -8.44 -5.98 -8.13
N ILE A 22 -7.96 -4.74 -8.32
CA ILE A 22 -6.54 -4.40 -8.20
C ILE A 22 -6.17 -4.26 -6.71
N ARG A 23 -5.16 -5.02 -6.31
CA ARG A 23 -4.70 -5.06 -4.92
C ARG A 23 -3.98 -3.78 -4.53
N THR A 24 -4.22 -3.32 -3.30
CA THR A 24 -3.44 -2.25 -2.68
C THR A 24 -2.33 -2.82 -1.80
N ILE A 25 -1.13 -2.24 -1.92
CA ILE A 25 0.01 -2.54 -1.09
C ILE A 25 0.55 -1.26 -0.43
N SER A 26 1.19 -1.43 0.72
CA SER A 26 1.94 -0.38 1.40
C SER A 26 3.32 -0.90 1.75
N TYR A 27 4.35 -0.06 1.63
CA TYR A 27 5.72 -0.47 1.92
C TYR A 27 6.11 -0.02 3.32
N ASN A 28 6.77 -0.91 4.07
CA ASN A 28 7.27 -0.66 5.43
C ASN A 28 6.23 0.02 6.36
N ASN A 29 4.93 -0.23 6.14
CA ASN A 29 3.85 0.45 6.85
C ASN A 29 2.62 -0.46 7.02
N TYR A 30 2.54 -1.08 8.19
CA TYR A 30 1.44 -1.97 8.58
C TYR A 30 0.15 -1.24 8.98
N GLN A 31 0.24 0.07 9.29
CA GLN A 31 -0.92 0.85 9.71
C GLN A 31 -1.87 1.08 8.55
N ILE A 32 -1.35 1.26 7.33
CA ILE A 32 -2.15 1.52 6.13
C ILE A 32 -3.03 0.31 5.78
N PRO A 33 -2.51 -0.91 5.59
CA PRO A 33 -3.34 -2.09 5.32
C PRO A 33 -4.41 -2.32 6.40
N SER A 34 -4.03 -2.22 7.68
CA SER A 34 -4.98 -2.39 8.79
C SER A 34 -6.14 -1.40 8.73
N MET A 35 -5.87 -0.13 8.38
CA MET A 35 -6.92 0.88 8.19
C MET A 35 -7.80 0.57 6.97
N LEU A 36 -7.21 0.16 5.85
CA LEU A 36 -7.97 -0.19 4.64
C LEU A 36 -8.91 -1.37 4.91
N GLU A 37 -8.43 -2.44 5.55
CA GLU A 37 -9.24 -3.60 5.90
C GLU A 37 -10.41 -3.21 6.80
N TYR A 38 -10.15 -2.46 7.86
CA TYR A 38 -11.19 -2.09 8.82
C TYR A 38 -12.26 -1.17 8.21
N HIS A 39 -11.86 -0.20 7.37
CA HIS A 39 -12.76 0.86 6.90
C HIS A 39 -13.36 0.61 5.50
N LEU A 40 -12.65 -0.10 4.63
CA LEU A 40 -13.03 -0.32 3.23
C LEU A 40 -13.46 -1.74 2.95
N LYS A 41 -12.91 -2.73 3.67
CA LYS A 41 -13.12 -4.17 3.42
C LYS A 41 -12.92 -4.52 1.92
N PRO A 42 -11.72 -4.28 1.38
CA PRO A 42 -11.48 -4.43 -0.06
C PRO A 42 -11.66 -5.89 -0.51
N LEU A 43 -12.02 -6.10 -1.79
CA LEU A 43 -12.20 -7.45 -2.36
C LEU A 43 -10.90 -8.26 -2.32
N LYS A 44 -9.76 -7.61 -2.60
CA LYS A 44 -8.43 -8.16 -2.37
C LYS A 44 -7.86 -7.55 -1.09
N PRO A 45 -7.47 -8.36 -0.09
CA PRO A 45 -6.86 -7.84 1.13
C PRO A 45 -5.62 -6.97 0.83
N SER A 46 -5.53 -5.85 1.51
CA SER A 46 -4.39 -4.95 1.44
C SER A 46 -3.18 -5.57 2.13
N LEU A 47 -1.98 -5.35 1.59
CA LEU A 47 -0.75 -5.94 2.12
C LEU A 47 0.24 -4.88 2.57
N SER A 48 0.92 -5.15 3.67
CA SER A 48 2.20 -4.49 3.96
C SER A 48 3.29 -5.34 3.32
N ILE A 49 4.14 -4.73 2.51
CA ILE A 49 5.27 -5.39 1.89
C ILE A 49 6.54 -4.79 2.48
N ASN A 50 7.49 -5.64 2.83
CA ASN A 50 8.77 -5.20 3.35
C ASN A 50 9.78 -5.03 2.23
N GLY A 51 10.64 -4.04 2.41
CA GLY A 51 11.84 -3.94 1.60
C GLY A 51 12.90 -4.98 1.90
N PRO A 52 13.90 -5.09 1.01
CA PRO A 52 15.01 -6.03 1.19
C PRO A 52 15.77 -5.81 2.51
N ASP A 53 15.70 -4.59 3.07
CA ASP A 53 16.40 -4.16 4.28
C ASP A 53 15.52 -4.23 5.55
N TYR A 54 14.26 -4.66 5.45
CA TYR A 54 13.30 -4.61 6.56
C TYR A 54 13.03 -6.00 7.14
N HIS A 55 13.01 -6.11 8.47
CA HIS A 55 12.77 -7.37 9.16
C HIS A 55 11.34 -7.86 8.89
N PRO A 56 11.14 -9.17 8.64
CA PRO A 56 9.81 -9.70 8.39
C PRO A 56 8.89 -9.44 9.58
N VAL A 57 7.77 -8.77 9.32
CA VAL A 57 6.75 -8.45 10.34
C VAL A 57 5.62 -9.47 10.25
N ILE A 58 4.91 -9.67 11.37
CA ILE A 58 3.82 -10.66 11.57
C ILE A 58 2.84 -10.78 10.39
N PHE A 59 2.56 -9.69 9.65
CA PHE A 59 1.66 -9.71 8.51
C PHE A 59 2.17 -10.51 7.30
N GLU A 60 3.49 -10.64 7.11
CA GLU A 60 4.04 -11.48 6.04
C GLU A 60 3.77 -12.97 6.29
N TYR A 61 3.64 -13.38 7.55
CA TYR A 61 3.31 -14.76 7.94
C TYR A 61 1.86 -15.15 7.61
N TRP A 62 1.00 -14.21 7.28
CA TRP A 62 -0.39 -14.54 6.91
C TRP A 62 -0.56 -14.82 5.42
N TYR A 63 0.50 -14.63 4.63
CA TYR A 63 0.45 -14.62 3.18
C TYR A 63 1.57 -15.47 2.56
N HIS A 64 1.64 -16.74 2.95
CA HIS A 64 2.75 -17.66 2.64
C HIS A 64 3.05 -17.89 1.14
N ASP A 65 2.14 -17.52 0.22
CA ASP A 65 2.28 -17.73 -1.23
C ASP A 65 1.83 -16.53 -2.07
N ILE A 66 2.04 -15.30 -1.60
CA ILE A 66 1.67 -14.13 -2.41
C ILE A 66 2.71 -13.87 -3.51
N GLU A 67 2.34 -14.26 -4.73
CA GLU A 67 3.02 -13.89 -5.97
C GLU A 67 2.39 -12.61 -6.54
N LEU A 68 3.05 -11.46 -6.35
CA LEU A 68 2.61 -10.20 -6.97
C LEU A 68 3.28 -9.94 -8.33
N THR A 69 4.24 -10.77 -8.73
CA THR A 69 4.95 -10.59 -9.98
C THR A 69 3.98 -10.66 -11.16
N GLY A 70 4.08 -9.70 -12.07
CA GLY A 70 3.20 -9.53 -13.23
C GLY A 70 1.87 -8.82 -12.92
N GLN A 71 1.52 -8.58 -11.66
CA GLN A 71 0.25 -7.95 -11.29
C GLN A 71 0.31 -6.43 -11.43
N ASP A 72 -0.85 -5.83 -11.71
CA ASP A 72 -1.08 -4.41 -11.49
C ASP A 72 -1.41 -4.19 -10.02
N LEU A 73 -0.87 -3.11 -9.44
CA LEU A 73 -0.98 -2.81 -8.02
C LEU A 73 -1.26 -1.32 -7.79
N TYR A 74 -1.98 -1.04 -6.70
CA TYR A 74 -2.01 0.28 -6.11
C TYR A 74 -1.01 0.36 -4.95
N ILE A 75 -0.20 1.41 -4.91
CA ILE A 75 0.80 1.62 -3.86
C ILE A 75 0.41 2.85 -3.06
N LEU A 76 0.11 2.66 -1.77
CA LEU A 76 -0.27 3.73 -0.85
C LEU A 76 0.79 3.90 0.25
N GLN A 77 1.46 5.05 0.29
CA GLN A 77 2.54 5.32 1.26
C GLN A 77 2.54 6.75 1.79
N LYS A 78 3.26 6.97 2.90
CA LYS A 78 3.34 8.26 3.61
C LYS A 78 4.53 9.14 3.16
N ASN A 79 5.59 8.58 2.56
CA ASN A 79 6.82 9.29 2.24
C ASN A 79 7.29 9.01 0.80
N SER A 80 7.71 10.03 0.06
CA SER A 80 8.20 9.98 -1.32
C SER A 80 9.52 9.24 -1.52
N ASN A 81 10.38 9.12 -0.51
CA ASN A 81 11.72 8.58 -0.73
C ASN A 81 11.73 7.06 -0.96
N GLU A 82 10.90 6.29 -0.23
CA GLU A 82 10.75 4.84 -0.49
C GLU A 82 9.99 4.57 -1.81
N LEU A 83 9.19 5.53 -2.26
CA LEU A 83 8.43 5.46 -3.52
C LEU A 83 9.32 5.50 -4.77
N GLN A 84 10.55 6.04 -4.70
CA GLN A 84 11.48 5.98 -5.84
C GLN A 84 11.97 4.56 -6.11
N ARG A 85 12.33 3.80 -5.07
CA ARG A 85 12.85 2.43 -5.23
C ARG A 85 11.79 1.46 -5.77
N ILE A 86 10.52 1.64 -5.40
CA ILE A 86 9.46 0.75 -5.89
C ILE A 86 9.15 0.99 -7.37
N SER A 87 9.34 2.22 -7.85
CA SER A 87 9.09 2.57 -9.26
C SER A 87 9.96 1.75 -10.22
N GLU A 88 11.17 1.37 -9.80
CA GLU A 88 12.09 0.51 -10.56
C GLU A 88 11.53 -0.90 -10.79
N ASN A 89 10.60 -1.34 -9.94
CA ASN A 89 9.94 -2.64 -10.04
C ASN A 89 8.60 -2.56 -10.77
N CYS A 90 8.28 -1.43 -11.40
CA CYS A 90 7.03 -1.23 -12.13
C CYS A 90 7.36 -0.93 -13.58
N LYS A 91 6.68 -1.59 -14.52
CA LYS A 91 6.81 -1.22 -15.94
C LYS A 91 6.31 0.19 -16.19
N ASP A 92 5.22 0.55 -15.51
CA ASP A 92 4.67 1.90 -15.54
C ASP A 92 4.30 2.32 -14.13
N TYR A 93 4.68 3.54 -13.74
CA TYR A 93 4.55 4.04 -12.38
C TYR A 93 4.07 5.48 -12.38
N SER A 94 2.87 5.72 -11.87
CA SER A 94 2.23 7.03 -11.95
C SER A 94 1.47 7.40 -10.69
N LEU A 95 1.59 8.67 -10.30
CA LEU A 95 0.86 9.23 -9.16
C LEU A 95 -0.62 9.40 -9.54
N LEU A 96 -1.51 8.76 -8.79
CA LEU A 96 -2.95 8.91 -8.95
C LEU A 96 -3.50 10.00 -8.05
N LYS A 97 -3.07 10.03 -6.78
CA LYS A 97 -3.61 10.97 -5.80
C LYS A 97 -2.65 11.27 -4.67
N LYS A 98 -2.59 12.54 -4.28
CA LYS A 98 -2.03 13.00 -3.00
C LYS A 98 -3.17 13.29 -2.03
N PHE A 99 -3.10 12.72 -0.84
CA PHE A 99 -4.00 12.98 0.27
C PHE A 99 -3.26 13.78 1.34
N LEU A 100 -3.90 14.86 1.79
CA LEU A 100 -3.36 15.75 2.81
C LEU A 100 -4.22 15.71 4.06
N THR A 101 -3.58 15.58 5.22
CA THR A 101 -4.23 15.80 6.52
C THR A 101 -3.72 17.11 7.11
N MET A 102 -4.66 18.01 7.42
CA MET A 102 -4.38 19.35 7.93
C MET A 102 -4.76 19.47 9.40
N ARG A 103 -3.98 20.23 10.17
CA ARG A 103 -4.32 20.72 11.52
C ARG A 103 -3.91 22.18 11.62
N ASN A 104 -4.84 23.06 12.00
CA ASN A 104 -4.59 24.50 12.14
C ASN A 104 -3.84 25.09 10.92
N ASN A 105 -4.32 24.80 9.71
CA ASN A 105 -3.72 25.21 8.43
C ASN A 105 -2.28 24.70 8.17
N SER A 106 -1.76 23.80 9.00
CA SER A 106 -0.49 23.10 8.76
C SER A 106 -0.73 21.67 8.28
N ILE A 107 0.08 21.21 7.33
CA ILE A 107 0.09 19.81 6.88
C ILE A 107 0.74 18.98 7.98
N ILE A 108 0.02 18.00 8.52
CA ILE A 108 0.55 17.09 9.56
C ILE A 108 0.89 15.70 9.02
N SER A 109 0.30 15.33 7.88
CA SER A 109 0.66 14.10 7.17
C SER A 109 0.23 14.15 5.72
N GLU A 110 1.02 13.50 4.88
CA GLU A 110 0.77 13.33 3.47
C GLU A 110 0.76 11.85 3.14
N PHE A 111 -0.15 11.44 2.27
CA PHE A 111 -0.17 10.10 1.72
C PHE A 111 -0.28 10.19 0.21
N TYR A 112 0.38 9.27 -0.47
CA TYR A 112 0.48 9.25 -1.90
C TYR A 112 0.06 7.89 -2.41
N LEU A 113 -0.83 7.90 -3.39
CA LEU A 113 -1.35 6.73 -4.06
C LEU A 113 -0.85 6.71 -5.49
N TYR A 114 -0.19 5.62 -5.86
CA TYR A 114 0.33 5.38 -7.20
C TYR A 114 -0.30 4.15 -7.82
N SER A 115 -0.38 4.12 -9.14
CA SER A 115 -0.52 2.86 -9.89
C SER A 115 0.85 2.35 -10.29
N CYS A 116 1.04 1.05 -10.12
CA CYS A 116 2.16 0.28 -10.64
C CYS A 116 1.61 -0.76 -11.61
N LYS A 117 2.08 -0.73 -12.85
CA LYS A 117 1.72 -1.71 -13.88
C LYS A 117 2.77 -2.79 -14.00
N GLN A 118 2.33 -4.04 -14.11
CA GLN A 118 3.20 -5.22 -14.27
C GLN A 118 4.37 -5.25 -13.28
N PHE A 119 4.07 -5.33 -11.99
CA PHE A 119 5.08 -5.33 -10.94
C PHE A 119 6.07 -6.49 -11.12
N SER A 120 7.37 -6.21 -11.14
CA SER A 120 8.44 -7.19 -11.36
C SER A 120 9.21 -7.54 -10.09
N GLY A 121 8.92 -6.85 -8.98
CA GLY A 121 9.62 -7.05 -7.73
C GLY A 121 9.37 -8.43 -7.13
N LYS A 122 10.36 -8.94 -6.41
CA LYS A 122 10.22 -10.15 -5.59
C LYS A 122 9.87 -9.74 -4.17
N ILE A 123 8.68 -10.10 -3.72
CA ILE A 123 8.37 -10.12 -2.29
C ILE A 123 8.80 -11.49 -1.80
N ARG A 124 9.71 -11.53 -0.82
CA ARG A 124 10.27 -12.80 -0.36
C ARG A 124 9.16 -13.68 0.18
N LYS A 125 9.01 -14.88 -0.39
CA LYS A 125 8.34 -16.00 0.27
C LYS A 125 9.07 -16.24 1.59
N LEU A 126 8.40 -16.11 2.72
CA LEU A 126 9.02 -16.42 4.00
C LEU A 126 9.46 -17.90 3.97
N PRO A 127 10.67 -18.22 4.46
CA PRO A 127 11.04 -19.61 4.64
C PRO A 127 10.03 -20.26 5.60
N THR A 128 9.51 -21.42 5.21
CA THR A 128 8.61 -22.22 6.05
C THR A 128 9.37 -22.57 7.32
N LEU A 129 9.03 -21.94 8.44
CA LEU A 129 9.50 -22.39 9.74
C LEU A 129 8.67 -23.63 10.10
N LEU A 130 9.29 -24.80 9.96
CA LEU A 130 8.76 -26.04 10.52
C LEU A 130 8.91 -25.93 12.04
N PHE A 131 7.78 -25.81 12.75
CA PHE A 131 7.70 -25.94 14.20
C PHE A 131 7.51 -27.40 14.59
#